data_AF-A0A5U8KDA6-F1
#
_entry.id   AF-A0A5U8KDA6-F1
#
_cell.length_a   1.000
_cell.length_b   1.000
_cell.length_c   1.000
_cell.angle_alpha   90.00
_cell.angle_beta   90.00
_cell.angle_gamma   90.00
#
_symmetry.space_group_name_H-M   'P 1'
#
loop_
_entity.id
_entity.type
_entity.pdbx_description
1 polymer ?
#
loop_
_entity_poly.entity_id
_entity_poly.type
_entity_poly.pdbx_seq_one_letter_code
_entity_poly.pdbx_strand_id
1 'polypeptide(L)'
;MTAYNMTAARQVIIHGDCWPVVSAVQAVVRAMRPECRCDIAESLPCLLQRLTGAPEAVLILCLRPREHIYLFYALKSLLLDHPVLVISDELLFSDR
;
A
#
# COMPACT_ATOMS: atom_id res chain seq x y z
N MET A 1 -5.65 22.90 -2.90
CA MET A 1 -4.48 22.01 -2.79
C MET A 1 -4.29 21.67 -1.34
N THR A 2 -4.90 20.58 -0.88
CA THR A 2 -4.69 20.06 0.47
C THR A 2 -3.30 19.43 0.52
N ALA A 3 -2.36 20.11 1.16
CA ALA A 3 -1.09 19.50 1.54
C ALA A 3 -1.42 18.36 2.52
N TYR A 4 -1.28 17.12 2.07
CA TYR A 4 -1.32 15.97 2.96
C TYR A 4 -0.19 16.18 3.98
N ASN A 5 -0.56 16.46 5.23
CA ASN A 5 0.37 16.52 6.36
C ASN A 5 0.90 15.10 6.58
N MET A 6 1.89 14.71 5.79
CA MET A 6 2.75 13.58 6.07
C MET A 6 3.61 13.99 7.27
N THR A 7 3.06 13.92 8.48
CA THR A 7 3.89 13.51 9.63
C THR A 7 4.75 12.36 9.10
N ALA A 8 6.07 12.56 9.02
CA ALA A 8 6.97 11.75 8.20
C ALA A 8 6.68 10.26 8.43
N ALA A 9 5.97 9.63 7.49
CA ALA A 9 5.49 8.28 7.66
C ALA A 9 6.71 7.40 7.89
N ARG A 10 6.93 6.94 9.12
CA ARG A 10 8.16 6.24 9.48
C ARG A 10 8.22 4.86 8.82
N GLN A 11 7.10 4.41 8.27
CA GLN A 11 6.94 3.10 7.66
C GLN A 11 6.02 3.16 6.43
N VAL A 12 6.46 2.48 5.38
CA VAL A 12 5.69 2.18 4.16
C VAL A 12 5.57 0.66 4.07
N ILE A 13 4.34 0.18 3.91
CA ILE A 13 4.03 -1.23 3.68
C ILE A 13 3.55 -1.36 2.24
N ILE A 14 4.20 -2.22 1.46
CA ILE A 14 3.84 -2.48 0.07
C ILE A 14 3.22 -3.87 -0.02
N HIS A 15 2.06 -3.97 -0.68
CA HIS A 15 1.43 -5.24 -0.99
C HIS A 15 1.09 -5.30 -2.47
N GLY A 16 1.28 -6.47 -3.09
CA GLY A 16 0.94 -6.75 -4.46
C GLY A 16 1.29 -8.19 -4.82
N ASP A 17 0.66 -8.70 -5.86
CA ASP A 17 0.82 -10.08 -6.33
C ASP A 17 1.92 -10.21 -7.41
N CYS A 18 2.27 -9.12 -8.07
CA CYS A 18 3.31 -9.06 -9.09
C CYS A 18 4.66 -8.61 -8.47
N TRP A 19 5.53 -9.58 -8.19
CA TRP A 19 6.86 -9.33 -7.58
C TRP A 19 7.72 -8.27 -8.30
N PRO A 20 7.80 -8.24 -9.65
CA PRO A 20 8.55 -7.18 -10.35
C PRO A 20 8.04 -5.78 -10.05
N VAL A 21 6.72 -5.59 -10.02
CA VAL A 21 6.11 -4.27 -9.74
C VAL A 21 6.36 -3.88 -8.29
N VAL A 22 6.11 -4.78 -7.34
CA VAL A 22 6.36 -4.54 -5.91
C VAL A 22 7.83 -4.18 -5.65
N SER A 23 8.77 -4.91 -6.27
CA SER A 23 10.20 -4.66 -6.14
C SER A 23 10.60 -3.30 -6.72
N ALA A 24 10.06 -2.92 -7.88
CA ALA A 24 10.31 -1.63 -8.49
C ALA A 24 9.79 -0.48 -7.61
N VAL A 25 8.57 -0.60 -7.09
CA VAL A 25 7.97 0.39 -6.19
C VAL A 25 8.79 0.50 -4.90
N GLN A 26 9.23 -0.63 -4.32
CA GLN A 26 10.10 -0.61 -3.15
C GLN A 26 11.41 0.15 -3.41
N ALA A 27 12.04 -0.07 -4.57
CA ALA A 27 13.26 0.64 -4.95
C ALA A 27 13.03 2.15 -5.07
N VAL A 28 11.92 2.58 -5.67
CA VAL A 28 11.54 3.99 -5.78
C VAL A 28 11.29 4.61 -4.40
N VAL A 29 10.55 3.94 -3.52
CA VAL A 29 10.29 4.42 -2.16
C VAL A 29 11.59 4.62 -1.40
N ARG A 30 12.51 3.64 -1.45
CA ARG A 30 13.81 3.73 -0.78
C ARG A 30 14.70 4.82 -1.36
N ALA A 31 14.63 5.08 -2.66
CA ALA A 31 15.38 6.17 -3.29
C ALA A 31 14.84 7.55 -2.91
N MET A 32 13.51 7.69 -2.84
CA MET A 32 12.86 8.97 -2.56
C MET A 32 12.79 9.31 -1.07
N ARG A 33 12.69 8.29 -0.21
CA ARG A 33 12.51 8.41 1.25
C ARG A 33 13.36 7.37 1.98
N PRO A 34 14.70 7.47 1.92
CA PRO A 34 15.60 6.50 2.53
C PRO A 34 15.46 6.40 4.06
N GLU A 35 14.91 7.43 4.71
CA GLU A 35 14.63 7.47 6.14
C GLU A 35 13.42 6.64 6.57
N CYS A 36 12.55 6.27 5.61
CA CYS A 36 11.35 5.49 5.86
C CYS A 36 11.65 4.00 5.82
N ARG A 37 11.18 3.25 6.82
CA ARG A 37 11.22 1.79 6.77
C ARG A 37 10.27 1.31 5.68
N CYS A 38 10.78 0.54 4.72
CA CYS A 38 9.96 0.02 3.62
C CYS A 38 9.89 -1.52 3.68
N ASP A 39 8.72 -2.03 4.06
CA ASP A 39 8.43 -3.45 4.18
C ASP A 39 7.52 -3.94 3.05
N ILE A 40 7.66 -5.21 2.67
CA ILE A 40 6.75 -5.89 1.74
C ILE A 40 5.87 -6.86 2.55
N ALA A 41 4.59 -6.88 2.22
CA ALA A 41 3.63 -7.88 2.68
C ALA A 41 3.20 -8.75 1.49
N GLU A 42 3.67 -10.00 1.47
CA GLU A 42 3.44 -10.93 0.34
C GLU A 42 2.07 -11.61 0.39
N SER A 43 1.35 -11.50 1.51
CA SER A 43 0.03 -12.11 1.70
C SER A 43 -0.88 -11.21 2.54
N LEU A 44 -2.19 -11.41 2.38
CA LEU A 44 -3.20 -10.67 3.16
C LEU A 44 -3.02 -10.84 4.68
N PRO A 45 -2.79 -12.04 5.24
CA PRO A 45 -2.51 -12.18 6.68
C PRO A 45 -1.28 -11.40 7.14
N CYS A 46 -0.19 -11.43 6.36
CA CYS A 46 1.03 -10.67 6.65
C CYS A 46 0.76 -9.17 6.61
N LEU A 47 -0.05 -8.71 5.65
CA LEU A 47 -0.46 -7.32 5.54
C LEU A 47 -1.26 -6.86 6.76
N LEU A 48 -2.29 -7.62 7.15
CA LEU A 48 -3.12 -7.32 8.32
C LEU A 48 -2.29 -7.25 9.61
N GLN A 49 -1.39 -8.22 9.80
CA GLN A 49 -0.51 -8.25 10.97
C GLN A 49 0.39 -7.01 11.02
N ARG A 50 0.97 -6.60 9.89
CA ARG A 50 1.88 -5.44 9.83
C ARG A 50 1.14 -4.13 10.06
N LEU A 51 -0.04 -3.94 9.46
CA LEU A 51 -0.85 -2.73 9.65
C LEU A 51 -1.31 -2.58 11.10
N THR A 52 -1.74 -3.68 11.73
CA THR A 52 -2.14 -3.68 13.16
C THR A 52 -0.98 -3.26 14.08
N GLY A 53 0.26 -3.64 13.74
CA GLY A 53 1.46 -3.28 14.49
C GLY A 53 2.04 -1.90 14.19
N ALA A 54 1.51 -1.20 13.18
CA ALA A 54 2.08 0.04 12.67
C ALA A 54 0.96 1.04 12.28
N PRO A 55 0.28 1.67 13.26
CA PRO A 55 -0.88 2.54 13.03
C PRO A 55 -0.56 3.74 12.11
N GLU A 56 0.68 4.22 12.11
CA GLU A 56 1.13 5.36 11.29
C GLU A 56 1.69 4.94 9.92
N ALA A 57 1.55 3.67 9.54
CA ALA A 57 2.09 3.17 8.27
C ALA A 57 1.26 3.68 7.08
N VAL A 58 1.97 4.01 6.00
CA VAL A 58 1.38 4.25 4.68
C VAL A 58 1.32 2.94 3.91
N LEU A 59 0.17 2.64 3.31
CA LEU A 59 -0.03 1.44 2.52
C LEU A 59 0.07 1.74 1.02
N ILE A 60 0.89 0.98 0.30
CA ILE A 60 0.93 0.99 -1.16
C ILE A 60 0.44 -0.35 -1.68
N LEU A 61 -0.65 -0.33 -2.46
CA LEU A 61 -1.26 -1.50 -3.08
C LEU A 61 -0.91 -1.53 -4.57
N CYS A 62 -0.06 -2.46 -4.98
CA CYS A 62 0.26 -2.74 -6.37
C CYS A 62 -0.70 -3.82 -6.87
N LEU A 63 -1.82 -3.40 -7.45
CA LEU A 63 -2.94 -4.29 -7.80
C LEU A 63 -3.07 -4.40 -9.32
N ARG A 64 -3.30 -5.62 -9.80
CA ARG A 64 -3.74 -5.85 -11.17
C ARG A 64 -5.26 -5.63 -11.30
N PRO A 65 -5.77 -5.43 -12.51
CA PRO A 65 -7.19 -5.19 -12.73
C PRO A 65 -7.98 -6.42 -12.28
N ARG A 66 -9.20 -6.20 -11.77
CA ARG A 66 -10.18 -7.25 -11.38
C ARG A 66 -9.88 -8.10 -10.15
N GLU A 67 -8.70 -8.02 -9.53
CA GLU A 67 -8.33 -8.86 -8.37
C GLU A 67 -8.39 -8.16 -7.00
N HIS A 68 -9.22 -7.12 -6.84
CA HIS A 68 -9.11 -6.21 -5.69
C HIS A 68 -10.34 -6.07 -4.79
N ILE A 69 -11.55 -6.48 -5.19
CA ILE A 69 -12.77 -6.29 -4.38
C ILE A 69 -12.65 -7.02 -3.03
N TYR A 70 -12.20 -8.28 -3.03
CA TYR A 70 -12.02 -9.06 -1.81
C TYR A 70 -10.95 -8.48 -0.88
N LEU A 71 -9.86 -7.95 -1.46
CA LEU A 71 -8.79 -7.29 -0.72
C LEU A 71 -9.32 -6.03 -0.01
N PHE A 72 -10.00 -5.14 -0.74
CA PHE A 72 -10.55 -3.92 -0.14
C PHE A 72 -11.63 -4.23 0.90
N TYR A 73 -12.43 -5.27 0.69
CA TYR A 73 -13.40 -5.72 1.70
C TYR A 73 -12.70 -6.18 2.98
N ALA A 74 -11.63 -6.99 2.87
CA ALA A 74 -10.86 -7.46 4.02
C ALA A 74 -10.11 -6.32 4.73
N LEU A 75 -9.68 -5.30 3.99
CA LEU A 75 -8.97 -4.14 4.53
C LEU A 75 -9.89 -3.01 5.00
N LYS A 76 -11.21 -3.11 4.78
CA LYS A 76 -12.16 -1.99 4.90
C LYS A 76 -11.98 -1.15 6.17
N SER A 77 -11.83 -1.78 7.34
CA SER A 77 -11.63 -1.05 8.60
C SER A 77 -10.28 -0.35 8.65
N LEU A 78 -9.21 -1.00 8.20
CA LEU A 78 -7.85 -0.45 8.21
C LEU A 78 -7.68 0.70 7.21
N LEU A 79 -8.38 0.66 6.06
CA LEU A 79 -8.33 1.75 5.07
C LEU A 79 -8.90 3.07 5.60
N LEU A 80 -9.67 3.04 6.69
CA LEU A 80 -10.14 4.26 7.35
C LEU A 80 -9.05 4.94 8.19
N ASP A 81 -8.11 4.14 8.69
CA ASP A 81 -7.09 4.58 9.64
C ASP A 81 -5.73 4.84 8.96
N HIS A 82 -5.50 4.25 7.79
CA HIS A 82 -4.23 4.33 7.07
C HIS A 82 -4.33 5.10 5.75
N PRO A 83 -3.39 6.02 5.45
CA PRO A 83 -3.24 6.56 4.10
C PRO A 83 -2.88 5.44 3.12
N VAL A 84 -3.61 5.37 1.99
CA VAL A 84 -3.42 4.31 0.99
C VAL A 84 -3.21 4.90 -0.40
N LEU A 85 -2.21 4.37 -1.10
CA LEU A 85 -1.97 4.60 -2.53
C LEU A 85 -2.20 3.29 -3.30
N VAL A 86 -3.03 3.34 -4.33
CA VAL A 86 -3.23 2.21 -5.25
C VAL A 86 -2.47 2.49 -6.55
N ILE A 87 -1.61 1.56 -6.94
CA ILE A 87 -0.91 1.55 -8.22
C ILE A 87 -1.46 0.38 -9.02
N SER A 88 -1.99 0.68 -10.20
CA SER A 88 -2.47 -0.32 -11.14
C SER A 88 -2.03 0.06 -12.55
N ASP A 89 -1.83 -0.95 -13.39
CA ASP A 89 -1.52 -0.80 -14.82
C ASP A 89 -2.72 -0.32 -15.62
N GLU A 90 -3.94 -0.73 -15.23
CA GLU A 90 -5.19 -0.29 -15.84
C GLU A 90 -6.25 0.03 -14.79
N LEU A 91 -7.05 1.06 -15.05
CA LEU A 91 -8.25 1.38 -14.28
C LEU A 91 -9.47 1.11 -15.17
N LEU A 92 -10.34 0.19 -14.76
CA LEU A 92 -11.57 -0.10 -15.49
C LEU A 92 -12.71 0.79 -15.01
N PHE A 93 -13.70 1.03 -15.86
CA PHE A 93 -14.87 1.85 -15.52
C PHE A 93 -15.66 1.34 -14.30
N SER A 94 -15.58 0.03 -14.01
CA SER A 94 -16.17 -0.61 -12.84
C SER A 94 -15.43 -0.34 -11.53
N ASP A 95 -14.24 0.25 -11.60
CA ASP A 95 -13.36 0.49 -10.46
C ASP A 95 -13.56 1.91 -9.88
N ARG A 96 -14.54 2.66 -10.40
CA ARG A 96 -15.01 3.96 -9.89
C ARG A 96 -16.12 3.80 -8.86
#